data_AF-A0A8J2RYD0-F1
#
_entry.id   AF-A0A8J2RYD0-F1
#
_cell.length_a   1.000
_cell.length_b   1.000
_cell.length_c   1.000
_cell.angle_alpha   90.00
_cell.angle_beta   90.00
_cell.angle_gamma   90.00
#
_symmetry.space_group_name_H-M   'P 1'
#
loop_
_entity.id
_entity.type
_entity.pdbx_description
1 polymer ?
#
loop_
_entity_poly.entity_id
_entity_poly.type
_entity_poly.pdbx_seq_one_letter_code
_entity_poly.pdbx_strand_id
1 'polypeptide(L)'
;MKGLLHALKIKWLSYRFRFVPWVALNFKEKSHRSVSRGDDKITPDDAIVDTLLHFSMSLHKHFSNGLSNKTPAESLKVMEKVLGYTIQLRKSHIPEAGTGVFVSKGTVTAGSIVALYPGTVYRVMEPLLLQSIANPFIFRCIDGLHIDGKDRGISRRIFKSCVYRDLRWPFFPADLTWLLKGDFINPLNCGQYVNNETPEYPCNVAYQECDLPIDRFPIELRCYLPNIYYSSSEGNQAKYLRIVALVATKDIGIDTELFSTYYTVVHDAS
;
A
#
# COMPACT_ATOMS: atom_id res chain seq x y z
N MET A 1 -20.61 28.66 0.64
CA MET A 1 -19.67 28.92 1.76
C MET A 1 -19.58 27.77 2.78
N LYS A 2 -20.70 27.19 3.27
CA LYS A 2 -20.68 26.09 4.27
C LYS A 2 -19.86 24.84 3.83
N GLY A 3 -19.96 24.44 2.56
CA GLY A 3 -19.21 23.29 2.03
C GLY A 3 -17.69 23.50 1.96
N LEU A 4 -17.23 24.74 1.70
CA LEU A 4 -15.80 25.06 1.63
C LEU A 4 -15.15 25.04 3.02
N LEU A 5 -15.81 25.65 4.01
CA LEU A 5 -15.37 25.63 5.40
C LEU A 5 -15.34 24.22 5.98
N HIS A 6 -16.35 23.40 5.64
CA HIS A 6 -16.40 21.99 6.05
C HIS A 6 -15.26 21.16 5.43
N ALA A 7 -15.00 21.33 4.12
CA ALA A 7 -13.89 20.65 3.45
C ALA A 7 -12.52 21.08 3.99
N LEU A 8 -12.34 22.37 4.32
CA LEU A 8 -11.12 22.87 4.96
C LEU A 8 -10.95 22.30 6.38
N LYS A 9 -12.04 22.19 7.15
CA LYS A 9 -12.03 21.57 8.47
C LYS A 9 -11.60 20.11 8.43
N ILE A 10 -12.16 19.31 7.51
CA ILE A 10 -11.78 17.89 7.34
C ILE A 10 -10.30 17.78 6.93
N LYS A 11 -9.84 18.61 5.99
CA LYS A 11 -8.43 18.65 5.57
C LYS A 11 -7.48 19.01 6.72
N TRP A 12 -7.88 19.99 7.55
CA TRP A 12 -7.10 20.36 8.73
C TRP A 12 -7.05 19.24 9.76
N LEU A 13 -8.18 18.60 10.08
CA LEU A 13 -8.24 17.50 11.04
C LEU A 13 -7.37 16.31 10.63
N SER A 14 -7.25 16.02 9.32
CA SER A 14 -6.36 14.95 8.84
C SER A 14 -4.88 15.36 8.80
N TYR A 15 -4.57 16.65 8.67
CA TYR A 15 -3.20 17.15 8.54
C TYR A 15 -2.57 17.60 9.88
N ARG A 16 -3.37 18.03 10.86
CA ARG A 16 -2.88 18.67 12.10
C ARG A 16 -1.85 17.85 12.87
N PHE A 17 -1.94 16.52 12.80
CA PHE A 17 -1.01 15.61 13.46
C PHE A 17 0.37 15.51 12.79
N ARG A 18 0.54 16.10 11.60
CA ARG A 18 1.80 16.21 10.85
C ARG A 18 2.34 17.65 10.83
N PHE A 19 1.55 18.63 11.29
CA PHE A 19 1.98 20.02 11.38
C PHE A 19 2.76 20.23 12.69
N VAL A 20 4.09 20.30 12.58
CA VAL A 20 5.02 20.35 13.73
C VAL A 20 4.61 21.35 14.81
N PRO A 21 4.21 22.60 14.50
CA PRO A 21 3.76 23.54 15.54
C PRO A 21 2.52 23.06 16.30
N TRP A 22 1.54 22.43 15.62
CA TRP A 22 0.35 21.89 16.29
C TRP A 22 0.68 20.67 17.14
N VAL A 23 1.58 19.81 16.68
CA VAL A 23 2.04 18.64 17.44
C VAL A 23 2.78 19.08 18.71
N ALA A 24 3.68 20.05 18.62
CA ALA A 24 4.41 20.61 19.76
C ALA A 24 3.46 21.20 20.81
N LEU A 25 2.39 21.87 20.37
CA LEU A 25 1.38 22.46 21.27
C LEU A 25 0.46 21.41 21.93
N ASN A 26 0.29 20.22 21.33
CA ASN A 26 -0.64 19.18 21.78
C ASN A 26 0.07 17.88 22.20
N PHE A 27 1.33 17.98 22.62
CA PHE A 27 2.20 16.81 22.86
C PHE A 27 1.74 15.92 24.04
N LYS A 28 0.84 16.40 24.91
CA LYS A 28 0.46 15.74 26.17
C LYS A 28 -0.65 14.68 26.07
N GLU A 29 -1.27 14.47 24.90
CA GLU A 29 -2.52 13.67 24.79
C GLU A 29 -2.40 12.31 24.06
N LYS A 30 -1.21 11.81 23.74
CA LYS A 30 -1.10 10.53 23.01
C LYS A 30 -0.76 9.38 23.94
N SER A 31 -1.56 8.32 23.92
CA SER A 31 -1.17 7.03 24.48
C SER A 31 -0.05 6.45 23.61
N HIS A 32 1.13 6.32 24.21
CA HIS A 32 2.32 5.77 23.56
C HIS A 32 2.22 4.25 23.52
N ARG A 33 2.30 3.65 22.32
CA ARG A 33 2.64 2.22 22.18
C ARG A 33 3.95 2.14 21.40
N SER A 34 5.04 1.89 22.11
CA SER A 34 6.32 1.52 21.51
C SER A 34 6.23 0.08 21.00
N VAL A 35 6.50 -0.16 19.73
CA VAL A 35 6.49 -1.51 19.14
C VAL A 35 7.92 -1.90 18.81
N SER A 36 8.38 -3.06 19.29
CA SER A 36 9.68 -3.65 18.95
C SER A 36 9.66 -4.15 17.51
N ARG A 37 10.81 -4.07 16.83
CA ARG A 37 10.97 -4.25 15.36
C ARG A 37 10.72 -5.68 14.85
N GLY A 38 10.30 -6.62 15.69
CA GLY A 38 10.30 -8.06 15.38
C GLY A 38 9.18 -8.92 15.96
N ASP A 39 8.41 -8.47 16.95
CA ASP A 39 7.53 -9.38 17.71
C ASP A 39 6.10 -9.52 17.15
N ASP A 40 5.70 -8.69 16.18
CA ASP A 40 4.30 -8.62 15.70
C ASP A 40 4.11 -9.03 14.22
N LYS A 41 5.07 -9.73 13.58
CA LYS A 41 4.88 -10.21 12.20
C LYS A 41 3.96 -11.43 12.18
N ILE A 42 2.82 -11.30 11.51
CA ILE A 42 1.84 -12.38 11.35
C ILE A 42 2.43 -13.48 10.44
N THR A 43 3.15 -13.06 9.41
CA THR A 43 3.69 -13.95 8.37
C THR A 43 5.18 -13.71 8.19
N PRO A 44 6.03 -14.74 8.02
CA PRO A 44 7.44 -14.52 7.73
C PRO A 44 7.65 -13.71 6.45
N ASP A 45 8.66 -12.82 6.43
CA ASP A 45 8.95 -11.99 5.25
C ASP A 45 9.24 -12.84 4.02
N ASP A 46 9.96 -13.95 4.16
CA ASP A 46 10.24 -14.86 3.05
C ASP A 46 8.96 -15.41 2.42
N ALA A 47 7.94 -15.72 3.22
CA ALA A 47 6.66 -16.18 2.71
C ALA A 47 5.92 -15.07 1.92
N ILE A 48 6.03 -13.80 2.35
CA ILE A 48 5.52 -12.66 1.59
C ILE A 48 6.28 -12.54 0.26
N VAL A 49 7.61 -12.56 0.30
CA VAL A 49 8.46 -12.44 -0.89
C VAL A 49 8.18 -13.56 -1.90
N ASP A 50 8.11 -14.81 -1.44
CA ASP A 50 7.87 -15.97 -2.29
C ASP A 50 6.47 -15.93 -2.90
N THR A 51 5.45 -15.51 -2.13
CA THR A 51 4.08 -15.32 -2.65
C THR A 51 4.06 -14.24 -3.74
N LEU A 52 4.71 -13.11 -3.52
CA LEU A 52 4.78 -12.02 -4.49
C LEU A 52 5.54 -12.43 -5.76
N LEU A 53 6.64 -13.16 -5.62
CA LEU A 53 7.40 -13.67 -6.75
C LEU A 53 6.56 -14.65 -7.57
N HIS A 54 5.97 -15.65 -6.92
CA HIS A 54 5.14 -16.66 -7.58
C HIS A 54 3.92 -16.05 -8.28
N PHE A 55 3.25 -15.09 -7.63
CA PHE A 55 2.11 -14.40 -8.22
C PHE A 55 2.53 -13.51 -9.40
N SER A 56 3.63 -12.77 -9.29
CA SER A 56 4.16 -11.93 -10.38
C SER A 56 4.62 -12.76 -11.58
N MET A 57 5.27 -13.91 -11.34
CA MET A 57 5.61 -14.88 -12.39
C MET A 57 4.36 -15.42 -13.08
N SER A 58 3.30 -15.70 -12.33
CA SER A 58 2.04 -16.21 -12.87
C SER A 58 1.33 -15.17 -13.73
N LEU A 59 1.27 -13.90 -13.28
CA LEU A 59 0.75 -12.78 -14.09
C LEU A 59 1.59 -12.60 -15.36
N HIS A 60 2.92 -12.59 -15.23
CA HIS A 60 3.82 -12.44 -16.37
C HIS A 60 3.63 -13.55 -17.38
N LYS A 61 3.61 -14.82 -16.95
CA LYS A 61 3.37 -15.97 -17.83
C LYS A 61 2.02 -15.88 -18.53
N HIS A 62 0.97 -15.48 -17.81
CA HIS A 62 -0.37 -15.34 -18.39
C HIS A 62 -0.38 -14.33 -19.54
N PHE A 63 0.21 -13.15 -19.34
CA PHE A 63 0.20 -12.09 -20.34
C PHE A 63 1.24 -12.26 -21.46
N SER A 64 2.39 -12.88 -21.18
CA SER A 64 3.44 -13.11 -22.19
C SER A 64 3.08 -14.22 -23.19
N ASN A 65 2.14 -15.11 -22.86
CA ASN A 65 1.71 -16.18 -23.76
C ASN A 65 0.84 -15.71 -24.95
N GLY A 66 0.58 -14.40 -25.10
CA GLY A 66 -0.07 -13.81 -26.29
C GLY A 66 -1.56 -14.15 -26.47
N LEU A 67 -2.14 -15.02 -25.63
CA LEU A 67 -3.53 -15.47 -25.71
C LEU A 67 -4.52 -14.54 -24.98
N SER A 68 -4.03 -13.71 -24.05
CA SER A 68 -4.88 -12.87 -23.20
C SER A 68 -4.43 -11.41 -23.24
N ASN A 69 -5.40 -10.50 -23.44
CA ASN A 69 -5.16 -9.08 -23.27
C ASN A 69 -4.80 -8.77 -21.80
N LYS A 70 -3.80 -7.90 -21.59
CA LYS A 70 -3.40 -7.42 -20.27
C LYS A 70 -4.50 -6.55 -19.66
N THR A 71 -5.43 -7.19 -18.96
CA THR A 71 -6.63 -6.56 -18.39
C THR A 71 -6.80 -6.90 -16.90
N PRO A 72 -7.51 -6.05 -16.13
CA PRO A 72 -7.81 -6.34 -14.73
C PRO A 72 -8.61 -7.63 -14.53
N ALA A 73 -9.57 -7.91 -15.42
CA ALA A 73 -10.40 -9.11 -15.34
C ALA A 73 -9.58 -10.40 -15.48
N GLU A 74 -8.61 -10.44 -16.40
CA GLU A 74 -7.68 -11.56 -16.53
C GLU A 74 -6.76 -11.69 -15.33
N SER A 75 -6.34 -10.56 -14.75
CA SER A 75 -5.51 -10.55 -13.54
C SER A 75 -6.23 -11.17 -12.34
N LEU A 76 -7.54 -10.92 -12.20
CA LEU A 76 -8.37 -11.55 -11.17
C LEU A 76 -8.51 -13.06 -11.36
N LYS A 77 -8.57 -13.56 -12.60
CA LYS A 77 -8.56 -15.02 -12.86
C LYS A 77 -7.25 -15.67 -12.43
N VAL A 78 -6.12 -15.01 -12.69
CA VAL A 78 -4.81 -15.47 -12.21
C VAL A 78 -4.76 -15.44 -10.68
N MET A 79 -5.28 -14.39 -10.07
CA MET A 79 -5.36 -14.25 -8.61
C MET A 79 -6.19 -15.39 -7.98
N GLU A 80 -7.37 -15.67 -8.52
CA GLU A 80 -8.23 -16.78 -8.08
C GLU A 80 -7.49 -18.13 -8.12
N LYS A 81 -6.81 -18.39 -9.24
CA LYS A 81 -6.07 -19.64 -9.45
C LYS A 81 -4.84 -19.78 -8.54
N VAL A 82 -4.12 -18.68 -8.30
CA VAL A 82 -2.81 -18.71 -7.62
C VAL A 82 -2.96 -18.54 -6.12
N LEU A 83 -3.84 -17.63 -5.68
CA LEU A 83 -4.03 -17.28 -4.28
C LEU A 83 -5.29 -17.91 -3.68
N GLY A 84 -6.18 -18.49 -4.49
CA GLY A 84 -7.42 -19.14 -4.03
C GLY A 84 -8.57 -18.17 -3.72
N TYR A 85 -8.38 -16.88 -3.96
CA TYR A 85 -9.39 -15.84 -3.73
C TYR A 85 -9.22 -14.67 -4.70
N THR A 86 -10.22 -13.81 -4.76
CA THR A 86 -10.15 -12.53 -5.48
C THR A 86 -10.62 -11.39 -4.60
N ILE A 87 -10.19 -10.18 -4.92
CA ILE A 87 -10.65 -8.95 -4.27
C ILE A 87 -11.20 -7.95 -5.28
N GLN A 88 -12.05 -7.04 -4.81
CA GLN A 88 -12.55 -5.94 -5.63
C GLN A 88 -12.79 -4.68 -4.81
N LEU A 89 -12.71 -3.53 -5.48
CA LEU A 89 -13.12 -2.26 -4.89
C LEU A 89 -14.64 -2.13 -4.94
N ARG A 90 -15.26 -1.76 -3.82
CA ARG A 90 -16.70 -1.40 -3.73
C ARG A 90 -16.88 -0.16 -2.87
N LYS A 91 -18.11 0.35 -2.77
CA LYS A 91 -18.46 1.35 -1.76
C LYS A 91 -18.31 0.72 -0.38
N SER A 92 -17.63 1.41 0.54
CA SER A 92 -17.43 0.92 1.91
C SER A 92 -18.75 0.83 2.67
N HIS A 93 -18.83 -0.11 3.61
CA HIS A 93 -19.89 -0.17 4.62
C HIS A 93 -19.80 0.97 5.63
N ILE A 94 -18.62 1.56 5.83
CA ILE A 94 -18.46 2.74 6.67
C ILE A 94 -19.05 3.96 5.94
N PRO A 95 -20.05 4.65 6.54
CA PRO A 95 -20.61 5.86 5.95
C PRO A 95 -19.53 6.90 5.67
N GLU A 96 -19.57 7.49 4.47
CA GLU A 96 -18.64 8.55 4.03
C GLU A 96 -17.15 8.16 3.91
N ALA A 97 -16.75 6.90 4.19
CA ALA A 97 -15.38 6.43 3.98
C ALA A 97 -15.01 6.25 2.49
N GLY A 98 -16.02 6.24 1.61
CA GLY A 98 -15.83 6.18 0.16
C GLY A 98 -15.68 4.75 -0.35
N THR A 99 -14.46 4.36 -0.74
CA THR A 99 -14.16 3.06 -1.35
C THR A 99 -13.57 2.12 -0.30
N GLY A 100 -13.95 0.85 -0.33
CA GLY A 100 -13.37 -0.24 0.45
C GLY A 100 -12.89 -1.38 -0.45
N VAL A 101 -12.11 -2.30 0.13
CA VAL A 101 -11.65 -3.53 -0.53
C VAL A 101 -12.43 -4.70 0.02
N PHE A 102 -12.94 -5.56 -0.85
CA PHE A 102 -13.79 -6.69 -0.49
C PHE A 102 -13.24 -7.98 -1.06
N VAL A 103 -13.31 -9.06 -0.30
CA VAL A 103 -13.13 -10.41 -0.86
C VAL A 103 -14.32 -10.70 -1.75
N SER A 104 -14.09 -11.01 -3.01
CA SER A 104 -15.14 -11.21 -4.02
C SER A 104 -15.37 -12.67 -4.39
N LYS A 105 -14.37 -13.53 -4.19
CA LYS A 105 -14.47 -14.98 -4.35
C LYS A 105 -13.46 -15.66 -3.44
N GLY A 106 -13.73 -16.94 -3.13
CA GLY A 106 -12.85 -17.78 -2.34
C GLY A 106 -12.81 -17.37 -0.87
N THR A 107 -11.71 -17.71 -0.20
CA THR A 107 -11.49 -17.38 1.21
C THR A 107 -10.03 -17.03 1.39
N VAL A 108 -9.77 -15.89 2.05
CA VAL A 108 -8.42 -15.50 2.45
C VAL A 108 -8.14 -16.20 3.77
N THR A 109 -7.12 -17.04 3.83
CA THR A 109 -6.71 -17.70 5.08
C THR A 109 -5.91 -16.76 5.96
N ALA A 110 -5.99 -16.92 7.29
CA ALA A 110 -5.17 -16.18 8.24
C ALA A 110 -3.67 -16.30 7.87
N GLY A 111 -2.94 -15.18 7.95
CA GLY A 111 -1.54 -15.09 7.52
C GLY A 111 -1.34 -14.89 6.01
N SER A 112 -2.38 -14.96 5.18
CA SER A 112 -2.23 -14.64 3.76
C SER A 112 -2.09 -13.14 3.54
N ILE A 113 -1.20 -12.73 2.63
CA ILE A 113 -1.26 -11.38 2.06
C ILE A 113 -2.60 -11.24 1.34
N VAL A 114 -3.23 -10.07 1.41
CA VAL A 114 -4.49 -9.78 0.70
C VAL A 114 -4.44 -8.47 -0.08
N ALA A 115 -3.56 -7.55 0.31
CA ALA A 115 -3.28 -6.33 -0.43
C ALA A 115 -1.85 -5.84 -0.14
N LEU A 116 -1.38 -4.92 -0.98
CA LEU A 116 -0.12 -4.20 -0.87
C LEU A 116 -0.43 -2.72 -0.88
N TYR A 117 0.28 -1.94 -0.08
CA TYR A 117 0.15 -0.48 -0.05
C TYR A 117 1.09 0.15 -1.10
N PRO A 118 0.58 0.56 -2.28
CA PRO A 118 1.40 1.13 -3.31
C PRO A 118 1.82 2.56 -2.98
N GLY A 119 2.86 3.03 -3.66
CA GLY A 119 3.25 4.42 -3.53
C GLY A 119 4.73 4.70 -3.69
N THR A 120 5.05 5.99 -3.69
CA THR A 120 6.45 6.45 -3.71
C THR A 120 7.02 6.34 -2.30
N VAL A 121 8.18 5.71 -2.16
CA VAL A 121 8.88 5.52 -0.88
C VAL A 121 9.87 6.65 -0.67
N TYR A 122 9.72 7.36 0.45
CA TYR A 122 10.58 8.46 0.86
C TYR A 122 11.40 8.08 2.09
N ARG A 123 12.70 8.37 2.06
CA ARG A 123 13.61 8.25 3.19
C ARG A 123 13.43 9.40 4.19
N VAL A 124 14.01 9.24 5.38
CA VAL A 124 13.85 10.13 6.55
C VAL A 124 14.20 11.61 6.30
N MET A 125 14.89 11.94 5.21
CA MET A 125 15.27 13.32 4.86
C MET A 125 14.85 13.74 3.44
N GLU A 126 14.09 12.89 2.75
CA GLU A 126 13.64 13.22 1.39
C GLU A 126 12.46 14.21 1.41
N PRO A 127 12.35 15.07 0.40
CA PRO A 127 11.35 16.13 0.40
C PRO A 127 9.93 15.54 0.29
N LEU A 128 9.19 15.56 1.39
CA LEU A 128 7.81 15.05 1.48
C LEU A 128 6.75 16.16 1.67
N LEU A 129 7.17 17.39 1.96
CA LEU A 129 6.28 18.45 2.46
C LEU A 129 5.07 18.67 1.54
N LEU A 130 5.29 19.01 0.26
CA LEU A 130 4.20 19.45 -0.63
C LEU A 130 3.15 18.36 -0.89
N GLN A 131 3.60 17.13 -1.08
CA GLN A 131 2.75 15.97 -1.35
C GLN A 131 2.06 15.44 -0.08
N SER A 132 2.57 15.76 1.12
CA SER A 132 1.94 15.39 2.39
C SER A 132 0.76 16.31 2.78
N ILE A 133 0.66 17.51 2.21
CA ILE A 133 -0.38 18.48 2.56
C ILE A 133 -1.76 17.91 2.20
N ALA A 134 -2.60 17.76 3.24
CA ALA A 134 -3.93 17.17 3.15
C ALA A 134 -3.94 15.82 2.38
N ASN A 135 -2.92 15.00 2.61
CA ASN A 135 -2.80 13.67 2.03
C ASN A 135 -2.99 12.58 3.11
N PRO A 136 -4.18 11.94 3.18
CA PRO A 136 -4.42 10.87 4.12
C PRO A 136 -3.70 9.57 3.75
N PHE A 137 -3.18 9.46 2.52
CA PHE A 137 -2.50 8.27 1.99
C PHE A 137 -0.98 8.28 2.21
N ILE A 138 -0.49 9.10 3.16
CA ILE A 138 0.89 9.02 3.63
C ILE A 138 0.95 7.98 4.75
N PHE A 139 1.49 6.82 4.42
CA PHE A 139 1.85 5.78 5.38
C PHE A 139 3.23 6.06 5.95
N ARG A 140 3.42 5.96 7.27
CA ARG A 140 4.72 6.11 7.93
C ARG A 140 5.14 4.75 8.47
N CYS A 141 6.25 4.24 7.96
CA CYS A 141 6.89 3.02 8.42
C CYS A 141 7.54 3.24 9.81
N ILE A 142 7.76 2.15 10.53
CA ILE A 142 8.33 2.12 11.87
C ILE A 142 9.74 2.73 11.93
N ASP A 143 10.51 2.59 10.86
CA ASP A 143 11.86 3.13 10.72
C ASP A 143 11.89 4.58 10.17
N GLY A 144 10.73 5.21 10.03
CA GLY A 144 10.60 6.59 9.58
C GLY A 144 10.58 6.77 8.06
N LEU A 145 10.62 5.70 7.26
CA LEU A 145 10.27 5.79 5.84
C LEU A 145 8.81 6.22 5.69
N HIS A 146 8.50 6.90 4.59
CA HIS A 146 7.12 7.25 4.23
C HIS A 146 6.74 6.65 2.88
N ILE A 147 5.51 6.19 2.74
CA ILE A 147 4.95 5.73 1.46
C ILE A 147 3.77 6.63 1.10
N ASP A 148 3.86 7.28 -0.07
CA ASP A 148 2.79 8.10 -0.61
C ASP A 148 1.95 7.30 -1.61
N GLY A 149 0.82 6.77 -1.12
CA GLY A 149 -0.13 5.96 -1.90
C GLY A 149 -1.23 6.76 -2.58
N LYS A 150 -1.09 8.09 -2.70
CA LYS A 150 -2.11 8.92 -3.38
C LYS A 150 -1.99 8.80 -4.90
N ASP A 151 -3.01 8.20 -5.50
CA ASP A 151 -3.17 7.91 -6.93
C ASP A 151 -3.40 9.13 -7.86
N ARG A 152 -3.45 10.35 -7.30
CA ARG A 152 -3.84 11.58 -8.00
C ARG A 152 -2.97 12.79 -7.70
N GLY A 153 -3.05 13.80 -8.57
CA GLY A 153 -2.37 15.08 -8.38
C GLY A 153 -0.84 14.97 -8.41
N ILE A 154 -0.17 15.67 -7.50
CA ILE A 154 1.30 15.74 -7.43
C ILE A 154 1.90 14.35 -7.12
N SER A 155 1.32 13.62 -6.16
CA SER A 155 1.77 12.27 -5.77
C SER A 155 1.82 11.30 -6.96
N ARG A 156 0.76 11.26 -7.77
CA ARG A 156 0.72 10.52 -9.04
C ARG A 156 1.86 10.92 -9.98
N ARG A 157 2.09 12.23 -10.17
CA ARG A 157 3.14 12.74 -11.06
C ARG A 157 4.53 12.34 -10.57
N ILE A 158 4.77 12.41 -9.26
CA ILE A 158 6.03 12.00 -8.65
C ILE A 158 6.26 10.50 -8.87
N PHE A 159 5.29 9.64 -8.56
CA PHE A 159 5.43 8.19 -8.77
C PHE A 159 5.76 7.88 -10.24
N LYS A 160 4.98 8.43 -11.19
CA LYS A 160 5.26 8.27 -12.62
C LYS A 160 6.67 8.73 -12.99
N SER A 161 7.09 9.90 -12.50
CA SER A 161 8.42 10.45 -12.75
C SER A 161 9.52 9.49 -12.27
N CYS A 162 9.40 8.95 -11.06
CA CYS A 162 10.35 7.98 -10.51
C CYS A 162 10.40 6.70 -11.37
N VAL A 163 9.23 6.20 -11.81
CA VAL A 163 9.16 5.01 -12.68
C VAL A 163 9.85 5.23 -14.02
N TYR A 164 9.62 6.38 -14.67
CA TYR A 164 10.27 6.69 -15.95
C TYR A 164 11.75 7.02 -15.80
N ARG A 165 12.17 7.58 -14.67
CA ARG A 165 13.59 7.82 -14.37
C ARG A 165 14.36 6.51 -14.25
N ASP A 166 13.80 5.52 -13.55
CA ASP A 166 14.45 4.23 -13.30
C ASP A 166 14.08 3.18 -14.38
N LEU A 167 13.40 3.59 -15.46
CA LEU A 167 13.00 2.71 -16.57
C LEU A 167 14.24 2.21 -17.31
N ARG A 168 14.41 0.88 -17.35
CA ARG A 168 15.38 0.23 -18.21
C ARG A 168 14.63 -0.45 -19.34
N TRP A 169 14.35 0.31 -20.41
CA TRP A 169 13.50 -0.16 -21.50
C TRP A 169 13.92 -1.57 -21.98
N PRO A 170 12.98 -2.52 -22.12
CA PRO A 170 11.52 -2.40 -21.97
C PRO A 170 10.97 -2.65 -20.55
N PHE A 171 11.83 -2.78 -19.54
CA PHE A 171 11.50 -3.25 -18.19
C PHE A 171 11.16 -2.11 -17.23
N PHE A 172 9.88 -2.05 -16.83
CA PHE A 172 9.39 -1.07 -15.87
C PHE A 172 9.75 -1.50 -14.43
N PRO A 173 10.24 -0.56 -13.59
CA PRO A 173 10.69 -0.87 -12.22
C PRO A 173 9.55 -0.99 -11.19
N ALA A 174 8.33 -0.57 -11.54
CA ALA A 174 7.15 -0.67 -10.68
C ALA A 174 5.86 -0.70 -11.52
N ASP A 175 4.77 -1.12 -10.91
CA ASP A 175 3.43 -1.13 -11.51
C ASP A 175 2.87 0.31 -11.61
N LEU A 176 2.55 0.75 -12.82
CA LEU A 176 1.89 2.04 -13.05
C LEU A 176 0.37 1.94 -12.95
N THR A 177 -0.19 0.74 -13.00
CA THR A 177 -1.63 0.52 -13.17
C THR A 177 -2.41 0.80 -11.89
N TRP A 178 -1.79 0.75 -10.71
CA TRP A 178 -2.44 1.16 -9.46
C TRP A 178 -2.85 2.65 -9.44
N LEU A 179 -2.24 3.48 -10.29
CA LEU A 179 -2.66 4.87 -10.49
C LEU A 179 -3.99 4.99 -11.25
N LEU A 180 -4.43 3.93 -11.93
CA LEU A 180 -5.72 3.86 -12.61
C LEU A 180 -6.72 3.20 -11.64
N LYS A 181 -7.42 4.04 -10.87
CA LYS A 181 -8.31 3.59 -9.79
C LYS A 181 -9.27 2.50 -10.29
N GLY A 182 -9.10 1.28 -9.78
CA GLY A 182 -9.95 0.11 -10.06
C GLY A 182 -9.49 -0.77 -11.22
N ASP A 183 -8.53 -0.32 -12.03
CA ASP A 183 -8.02 -1.04 -13.20
C ASP A 183 -6.62 -1.61 -12.95
N PHE A 184 -6.47 -2.36 -11.86
CA PHE A 184 -5.18 -2.90 -11.45
C PHE A 184 -4.80 -4.14 -12.23
N ILE A 185 -3.57 -4.17 -12.74
CA ILE A 185 -2.98 -5.38 -13.34
C ILE A 185 -2.41 -6.29 -12.26
N ASN A 186 -1.78 -5.75 -11.22
CA ASN A 186 -1.58 -6.51 -10.00
C ASN A 186 -2.72 -6.16 -9.04
N PRO A 187 -3.72 -7.04 -8.85
CA PRO A 187 -4.89 -6.74 -8.02
C PRO A 187 -4.53 -6.45 -6.56
N LEU A 188 -3.38 -6.92 -6.07
CA LEU A 188 -2.92 -6.65 -4.71
C LEU A 188 -2.61 -5.16 -4.49
N ASN A 189 -2.32 -4.36 -5.53
CA ASN A 189 -1.89 -2.96 -5.40
C ASN A 189 -3.05 -1.99 -5.07
N CYS A 190 -3.84 -2.31 -4.05
CA CYS A 190 -5.05 -1.59 -3.65
C CYS A 190 -5.10 -1.26 -2.15
N GLY A 191 -4.01 -1.48 -1.40
CA GLY A 191 -3.97 -1.34 0.05
C GLY A 191 -4.33 0.06 0.57
N GLN A 192 -4.17 1.10 -0.25
CA GLN A 192 -4.57 2.47 0.07
C GLN A 192 -6.10 2.67 0.19
N TYR A 193 -6.90 1.71 -0.28
CA TYR A 193 -8.37 1.72 -0.15
C TYR A 193 -8.90 0.81 0.96
N VAL A 194 -8.02 0.18 1.74
CA VAL A 194 -8.43 -0.55 2.94
C VAL A 194 -8.71 0.46 4.04
N ASN A 195 -9.95 0.45 4.54
CA ASN A 195 -10.39 1.39 5.56
C ASN A 195 -9.89 0.94 6.94
N ASN A 196 -9.88 1.88 7.88
CA ASN A 196 -9.58 1.54 9.27
C ASN A 196 -10.80 0.94 9.97
N GLU A 197 -10.53 0.14 10.99
CA GLU A 197 -11.58 -0.39 11.85
C GLU A 197 -12.39 0.71 12.56
N THR A 198 -13.63 0.38 12.89
CA THR A 198 -14.48 1.12 13.82
C THR A 198 -15.03 0.14 14.86
N PRO A 199 -15.67 0.61 15.95
CA PRO A 199 -16.32 -0.30 16.91
C PRO A 199 -17.32 -1.27 16.26
N GLU A 200 -17.99 -0.83 15.19
CA GLU A 200 -18.96 -1.63 14.41
C GLU A 200 -18.28 -2.54 13.38
N TYR A 201 -17.11 -2.13 12.87
CA TYR A 201 -16.39 -2.81 11.79
C TYR A 201 -14.96 -3.16 12.26
N PRO A 202 -14.78 -4.28 13.01
CA PRO A 202 -13.50 -4.63 13.58
C PRO A 202 -12.49 -5.05 12.50
N CYS A 203 -11.20 -4.84 12.78
CA CYS A 203 -10.14 -5.24 11.87
C CYS A 203 -10.15 -6.75 11.53
N ASN A 204 -9.69 -7.04 10.33
CA ASN A 204 -9.45 -8.40 9.83
C ASN A 204 -8.14 -8.51 9.04
N VAL A 205 -7.43 -7.41 8.87
CA VAL A 205 -6.10 -7.35 8.28
C VAL A 205 -5.20 -6.42 9.11
N ALA A 206 -3.88 -6.65 9.05
CA ALA A 206 -2.89 -5.77 9.65
C ALA A 206 -1.82 -5.40 8.62
N TYR A 207 -1.30 -4.17 8.72
CA TYR A 207 -0.13 -3.79 7.94
C TYR A 207 1.10 -4.52 8.47
N GLN A 208 1.92 -5.02 7.55
CA GLN A 208 3.21 -5.63 7.85
C GLN A 208 4.26 -5.09 6.88
N GLU A 209 5.32 -4.53 7.44
CA GLU A 209 6.47 -4.05 6.67
C GLU A 209 7.37 -5.22 6.29
N CYS A 210 7.80 -5.25 5.03
CA CYS A 210 8.73 -6.23 4.50
C CYS A 210 9.76 -5.53 3.60
N ASP A 211 11.02 -5.93 3.71
CA ASP A 211 12.09 -5.45 2.86
C ASP A 211 12.33 -6.48 1.75
N LEU A 212 11.80 -6.23 0.56
CA LEU A 212 11.93 -7.13 -0.60
C LEU A 212 13.35 -7.04 -1.19
N PRO A 213 14.16 -8.10 -1.16
CA PRO A 213 15.48 -8.09 -1.79
C PRO A 213 15.33 -7.95 -3.30
N ILE A 214 15.88 -6.88 -3.89
CA ILE A 214 15.68 -6.56 -5.31
C ILE A 214 16.43 -7.52 -6.23
N ASP A 215 17.48 -8.16 -5.73
CA ASP A 215 18.25 -9.20 -6.40
C ASP A 215 17.45 -10.51 -6.58
N ARG A 216 16.54 -10.82 -5.65
CA ARG A 216 15.60 -11.96 -5.76
C ARG A 216 14.49 -11.75 -6.78
N PHE A 217 14.27 -10.52 -7.24
CA PHE A 217 13.16 -10.18 -8.15
C PHE A 217 13.65 -9.85 -9.57
N PRO A 218 13.43 -10.75 -10.55
CA PRO A 218 13.80 -10.52 -11.96
C PRO A 218 13.26 -9.20 -12.50
N ILE A 219 14.04 -8.53 -13.35
CA ILE A 219 13.73 -7.17 -13.81
C ILE A 219 12.41 -7.11 -14.59
N GLU A 220 12.06 -8.18 -15.29
CA GLU A 220 10.83 -8.35 -16.08
C GLU A 220 9.57 -8.37 -15.19
N LEU A 221 9.71 -8.80 -13.93
CA LEU A 221 8.61 -8.93 -12.98
C LEU A 221 8.42 -7.69 -12.12
N ARG A 222 9.40 -6.77 -12.10
CA ARG A 222 9.32 -5.54 -11.29
C ARG A 222 8.16 -4.63 -11.72
N CYS A 223 7.66 -4.79 -12.94
CA CYS A 223 6.48 -4.09 -13.44
C CYS A 223 5.16 -4.44 -12.70
N TYR A 224 5.19 -5.39 -11.76
CA TYR A 224 4.06 -5.72 -10.88
C TYR A 224 4.25 -5.20 -9.45
N LEU A 225 5.42 -4.63 -9.11
CA LEU A 225 5.71 -4.17 -7.75
C LEU A 225 4.96 -2.88 -7.39
N PRO A 226 4.48 -2.75 -6.14
CA PRO A 226 3.65 -1.62 -5.69
C PRO A 226 4.42 -0.29 -5.52
N ASN A 227 5.74 -0.35 -5.34
CA ASN A 227 6.51 0.75 -4.78
C ASN A 227 7.73 1.11 -5.63
N ILE A 228 8.18 2.36 -5.49
CA ILE A 228 9.45 2.85 -6.04
C ILE A 228 10.04 3.91 -5.10
N TYR A 229 11.36 3.96 -4.96
CA TYR A 229 12.01 5.02 -4.18
C TYR A 229 11.94 6.38 -4.87
N TYR A 230 11.74 7.42 -4.06
CA TYR A 230 11.75 8.80 -4.52
C TYR A 230 13.09 9.17 -5.14
N SER A 231 14.22 8.81 -4.54
CA SER A 231 15.54 8.97 -5.15
C SER A 231 15.92 7.76 -6.02
N SER A 232 16.82 7.96 -6.99
CA SER A 232 17.20 6.89 -7.92
C SER A 232 17.83 5.70 -7.19
N SER A 233 17.53 4.51 -7.69
CA SER A 233 18.10 3.25 -7.20
C SER A 233 19.62 3.15 -7.43
N GLU A 234 20.11 3.67 -8.56
CA GLU A 234 21.54 3.66 -8.93
C GLU A 234 22.40 4.59 -8.06
N GLY A 235 21.86 5.74 -7.62
CA GLY A 235 22.58 6.64 -6.71
C GLY A 235 22.64 6.16 -5.26
N ASN A 236 21.80 5.18 -4.90
CA ASN A 236 21.55 4.83 -3.50
C ASN A 236 21.88 3.39 -3.10
N GLN A 237 22.34 2.54 -4.04
CA GLN A 237 22.68 1.13 -3.77
C GLN A 237 21.60 0.40 -2.95
N ALA A 238 20.32 0.69 -3.20
CA ALA A 238 19.23 0.13 -2.41
C ALA A 238 19.18 -1.39 -2.62
N LYS A 239 19.58 -2.16 -1.60
CA LYS A 239 19.60 -3.63 -1.64
C LYS A 239 18.20 -4.25 -1.61
N TYR A 240 17.21 -3.48 -1.18
CA TYR A 240 15.83 -3.91 -1.02
C TYR A 240 14.86 -2.80 -1.43
N LEU A 241 13.61 -3.16 -1.68
CA LEU A 241 12.46 -2.28 -1.81
C LEU A 241 11.56 -2.45 -0.59
N ARG A 242 11.30 -1.36 0.14
CA ARG A 242 10.29 -1.37 1.21
C ARG A 242 8.92 -1.59 0.60
N ILE A 243 8.25 -2.65 1.06
CA ILE A 243 6.85 -2.96 0.77
C ILE A 243 6.07 -3.03 2.09
N VAL A 244 4.79 -2.66 2.03
CA VAL A 244 3.86 -2.80 3.14
C VAL A 244 2.72 -3.69 2.66
N ALA A 245 2.66 -4.91 3.19
CA ALA A 245 1.58 -5.84 2.92
C ALA A 245 0.46 -5.65 3.93
N LEU A 246 -0.78 -5.92 3.52
CA LEU A 246 -1.89 -6.16 4.42
C LEU A 246 -2.07 -7.67 4.52
N VAL A 247 -1.89 -8.19 5.72
CA VAL A 247 -1.92 -9.62 6.03
C VAL A 247 -3.20 -9.92 6.82
N ALA A 248 -3.92 -10.97 6.44
CA ALA A 248 -5.13 -11.38 7.11
C ALA A 248 -4.84 -11.84 8.56
N THR A 249 -5.55 -11.30 9.54
CA THR A 249 -5.41 -11.68 10.96
C THR A 249 -6.28 -12.88 11.34
N LYS A 250 -7.23 -13.23 10.48
CA LYS A 250 -8.18 -14.33 10.60
C LYS A 250 -8.63 -14.74 9.20
N ASP A 251 -9.35 -15.84 9.09
CA ASP A 251 -9.97 -16.23 7.82
C ASP A 251 -11.04 -15.21 7.40
N ILE A 252 -11.05 -14.84 6.11
CA ILE A 252 -11.94 -13.82 5.55
C ILE A 252 -12.72 -14.44 4.38
N GLY A 253 -14.03 -14.55 4.56
CA GLY A 253 -14.94 -15.10 3.56
C GLY A 253 -15.34 -14.09 2.48
N ILE A 254 -16.09 -14.59 1.49
CA ILE A 254 -16.68 -13.80 0.42
C ILE A 254 -17.55 -12.64 0.96
N ASP A 255 -17.60 -11.56 0.19
CA ASP A 255 -18.36 -10.33 0.46
C ASP A 255 -18.00 -9.59 1.76
N THR A 256 -16.88 -9.97 2.40
CA THR A 256 -16.37 -9.30 3.59
C THR A 256 -15.45 -8.14 3.19
N GLU A 257 -15.69 -6.96 3.76
CA GLU A 257 -14.82 -5.79 3.62
C GLU A 257 -13.57 -5.94 4.48
N LEU A 258 -12.42 -5.50 3.97
CA LEU A 258 -11.17 -5.47 4.69
C LEU A 258 -11.07 -4.21 5.55
N PHE A 259 -10.70 -4.38 6.82
CA PHE A 259 -10.46 -3.31 7.78
C PHE A 259 -9.13 -3.50 8.49
N SER A 260 -8.33 -2.44 8.52
CA SER A 260 -7.01 -2.42 9.16
C SER A 260 -7.02 -1.73 10.53
N THR A 261 -6.13 -2.15 11.43
CA THR A 261 -5.80 -1.39 12.64
C THR A 261 -4.85 -0.25 12.31
N TYR A 262 -5.07 0.95 12.87
CA TYR A 262 -4.19 2.10 12.63
C TYR A 262 -2.82 1.91 13.31
N TYR A 263 -1.73 2.03 12.55
CA TYR A 263 -0.38 2.21 13.11
C TYR A 263 -0.12 3.71 13.28
N THR A 264 -0.34 4.27 14.48
CA THR A 264 0.31 5.54 14.82
C THR A 264 1.52 5.22 15.68
N VAL A 265 2.64 4.87 15.05
CA VAL A 265 3.92 4.82 15.79
C VAL A 265 4.40 6.25 15.96
N VAL A 266 4.33 6.77 17.17
CA VAL A 266 5.02 8.00 17.59
C VAL A 266 6.25 7.55 18.37
N HIS A 267 7.44 7.77 17.83
CA HIS A 267 8.68 7.58 18.57
C HIS A 267 8.95 8.80 19.44
N ASP A 268 9.28 8.55 20.70
CA ASP A 268 9.92 9.54 21.56
C ASP A 268 11.34 9.79 21.05
N ALA A 269 11.66 11.06 20.80
CA ALA A 269 13.04 11.46 20.58
C ALA A 269 13.72 11.44 21.96
N SER A 270 14.50 10.39 22.22
CA SER A 270 15.53 10.37 23.27
C SER A 270 16.71 11.24 22.86
#